data_AF-A0A5C6PGR5-F1
#
_entry.id   AF-A0A5C6PGR5-F1
#
_cell.length_a   1.000
_cell.length_b   1.000
_cell.length_c   1.000
_cell.angle_alpha   90.00
_cell.angle_beta   90.00
_cell.angle_gamma   90.00
#
_symmetry.space_group_name_H-M   'P 1'
#
loop_
_entity.id
_entity.type
_entity.pdbx_description
1 polymer ?
#
loop_
_entity_poly.entity_id
_entity_poly.type
_entity_poly.pdbx_seq_one_letter_code
_entity_poly.pdbx_strand_id
1 'polypeptide(L)' 'MAEKEPLVALNGSQISFIGHDYKDIPDFLAHRYGHFARRLDLSFNQLR' A
#
# COMPACT_ATOMS: atom_id res chain seq x y z
N MET A 1 7.21 19.26 7.75
CA MET A 1 6.44 18.86 6.56
C MET A 1 5.32 17.93 7.01
N ALA A 2 4.08 18.09 6.54
CA ALA A 2 2.99 17.21 6.95
C ALA A 2 3.25 15.81 6.40
N GLU A 3 3.61 14.88 7.27
CA GLU A 3 3.64 13.45 6.97
C GLU A 3 2.20 13.04 6.68
N LYS A 4 1.80 13.08 5.40
CA LYS A 4 0.49 12.58 4.98
C LYS A 4 0.45 11.11 5.35
N GLU A 5 -0.44 10.77 6.28
CA GLU A 5 -0.68 9.37 6.62
C GLU A 5 -0.92 8.56 5.35
N PRO A 6 -0.30 7.38 5.22
CA PRO A 6 -0.44 6.56 4.04
C PRO A 6 -1.92 6.21 3.80
N LEU A 7 -2.41 6.46 2.59
CA LEU A 7 -3.78 6.15 2.22
C LEU A 7 -3.88 4.69 1.78
N VAL A 8 -4.61 3.89 2.56
CA VAL A 8 -5.00 2.52 2.22
C VAL A 8 -6.47 2.50 1.81
N ALA A 9 -6.75 2.03 0.60
CA ALA A 9 -8.11 1.81 0.12
C ALA A 9 -8.37 0.31 -0.07
N LEU A 10 -9.54 -0.14 0.38
CA LEU A 10 -10.01 -1.53 0.24
C LEU A 10 -11.19 -1.56 -0.73
N ASN A 11 -11.14 -2.43 -1.73
CA ASN A 11 -12.25 -2.69 -2.64
C ASN A 11 -12.43 -4.20 -2.82
N GLY A 12 -13.48 -4.78 -2.23
CA GLY A 12 -13.74 -6.20 -2.35
C GLY A 12 -12.61 -7.02 -1.72
N SER A 13 -11.79 -7.68 -2.55
CA SER A 13 -10.57 -8.41 -2.16
C SER A 13 -9.24 -7.68 -2.51
N GLN A 14 -9.33 -6.45 -3.00
CA GLN A 14 -8.19 -5.66 -3.50
C GLN A 14 -7.79 -4.57 -2.52
N ILE A 15 -6.48 -4.30 -2.48
CA ILE A 15 -5.86 -3.30 -1.62
C ILE A 15 -5.01 -2.38 -2.47
N SER A 16 -5.25 -1.09 -2.32
CA SER A 16 -4.42 -0.05 -2.92
C SER A 16 -3.75 0.74 -1.80
N PHE A 17 -2.42 0.84 -1.86
CA PHE A 17 -1.62 1.62 -0.92
C PHE A 17 -0.90 2.73 -1.67
N ILE A 18 -1.07 3.96 -1.21
CA ILE A 18 -0.33 5.12 -1.72
C ILE A 18 0.60 5.60 -0.60
N GLY A 19 1.90 5.43 -0.83
CA GLY A 19 2.97 5.88 0.05
C GLY A 19 4.02 6.69 -0.72
N HIS A 20 4.85 7.43 0.00
CA HIS A 20 5.96 8.21 -0.56
C HIS A 20 7.28 7.53 -0.18
N ASP A 21 8.22 7.40 -1.12
CA ASP A 21 9.59 6.87 -0.92
C ASP A 21 9.74 5.47 -0.28
N TYR A 22 8.75 4.59 -0.43
CA TYR A 22 8.90 3.21 0.01
C TYR A 22 9.82 2.42 -0.93
N LYS A 23 10.88 1.83 -0.38
CA LYS A 23 11.83 0.97 -1.12
C LYS A 23 11.34 -0.48 -1.22
N ASP A 24 10.51 -0.89 -0.28
CA ASP A 24 9.97 -2.24 -0.12
C ASP A 24 8.48 -2.18 0.22
N ILE A 25 7.79 -3.32 0.14
CA ILE A 25 6.41 -3.45 0.63
C ILE A 25 6.40 -3.19 2.15
N PRO A 26 5.59 -2.24 2.65
CA PRO A 26 5.46 -2.03 4.09
C PRO A 26 4.96 -3.28 4.83
N ASP A 27 5.66 -3.67 5.90
CA ASP A 27 5.31 -4.86 6.71
C ASP A 27 3.87 -4.84 7.25
N PHE A 28 3.36 -3.65 7.57
CA PHE A 28 2.00 -3.51 8.07
C PHE A 28 0.95 -3.96 7.05
N LEU A 29 1.23 -3.86 5.74
CA LEU A 29 0.30 -4.32 4.71
C LEU A 29 0.15 -5.84 4.76
N ALA A 30 1.28 -6.55 4.90
CA ALA A 30 1.29 -8.00 5.05
C ALA A 30 0.62 -8.42 6.37
N HIS A 31 0.97 -7.76 7.48
CA HIS A 31 0.45 -8.12 8.79
C HIS A 31 -1.06 -7.86 8.91
N ARG A 32 -1.51 -6.71 8.43
CA ARG A 32 -2.90 -6.27 8.58
C ARG A 32 -3.82 -6.87 7.52
N TYR A 33 -3.33 -7.12 6.31
CA TYR A 33 -4.19 -7.51 5.20
C TYR A 33 -3.77 -8.78 4.47
N GLY A 34 -2.65 -9.40 4.83
CA GLY A 34 -2.16 -10.64 4.20
C GLY A 34 -3.10 -11.84 4.38
N HIS A 35 -3.99 -11.81 5.39
CA HIS A 35 -5.02 -12.83 5.58
C HIS A 35 -6.13 -12.79 4.52
N PHE A 36 -6.22 -11.70 3.77
CA PHE A 36 -7.33 -11.39 2.86
C PHE A 36 -6.84 -11.12 1.43
N ALA A 37 -5.67 -10.50 1.27
CA ALA A 37 -5.08 -10.20 -0.03
C ALA A 37 -4.58 -11.47 -0.72
N ARG A 38 -5.22 -11.90 -1.81
CA ARG A 38 -4.76 -13.05 -2.61
C ARG A 38 -3.58 -12.71 -3.54
N ARG A 39 -3.38 -11.43 -3.85
CA ARG A 39 -2.28 -10.92 -4.68
C ARG A 39 -2.00 -9.47 -4.29
N LEU A 40 -0.72 -9.13 -4.12
CA LEU A 40 -0.26 -7.78 -3.86
C LEU A 40 0.61 -7.33 -5.03
N ASP A 41 0.09 -6.42 -5.85
CA ASP A 41 0.80 -5.86 -7.00
C ASP A 41 1.33 -4.48 -6.60
N LEU A 42 2.66 -4.31 -6.58
CA LEU A 42 3.29 -3.01 -6.40
C LEU A 42 3.44 -2.32 -7.75
N SER A 43 2.98 -1.07 -7.84
CA SER A 43 3.30 -0.19 -8.96
C SER A 43 3.85 1.14 -8.45
N PHE A 44 4.92 1.58 -9.08
CA PHE A 44 5.56 2.86 -8.79
C PHE A 44 5.18 3.84 -9.88
N ASN A 45 4.41 4.86 -9.51
CA ASN A 45 4.23 6.03 -10.36
C ASN A 45 5.11 7.16 -9.81
N GLN A 46 6.17 7.49 -10.53
CA GLN A 46 6.89 8.75 -10.34
C GLN A 46 6.03 9.87 -10.93
N LEU A 47 5.01 10.31 -10.20
CA LEU A 47 4.28 11.53 -10.53
C LEU A 47 5.22 12.71 -10.27
N ARG A 48 5.83 13.23 -11.34
CA ARG A 48 6.63 14.46 -11.35
C ARG A 48 5.77 15.69 -11.09
#